data_AF-A0A8C3S3G9-F1
#
_entry.id   AF-A0A8C3S3G9-F1
#
_cell.length_a   1.000
_cell.length_b   1.000
_cell.length_c   1.000
_cell.angle_alpha   90.00
_cell.angle_beta   90.00
_cell.angle_gamma   90.00
#
_symmetry.space_group_name_H-M   'P 1'
#
loop_
_entity.id
_entity.type
_entity.pdbx_description
1 polymer ?
#
loop_
_entity_poly.entity_id
_entity_poly.type
_entity_poly.pdbx_seq_one_letter_code
_entity_poly.pdbx_strand_id
1 'polypeptide(L)'
;MAAASLWFISLPPPPGFQCLRIVTPGKWGGRPANCSSPLKAVQTGYVVVLHTAGSSCKTRTECNQQMTNIQHYHMNIKGWCNIAYNFLIGEDGKVYEGRGWHNEGAHTYGYNDISLGIAFIGRSPNAAAWAALKLLLHFAVEDGYLSSDYLLMAHGDVSNTISPGQPIRNVLKTWPHYKH
;
A
#
# COMPACT_ATOMS: atom_id res chain seq x y z
N MET A 1 50.90 -2.26 -24.13
CA MET A 1 49.93 -2.73 -23.10
C MET A 1 49.14 -1.51 -22.66
N ALA A 2 47.89 -1.38 -23.11
CA ALA A 2 47.04 -0.24 -22.78
C ALA A 2 45.91 -0.72 -21.86
N ALA A 3 45.83 -0.13 -20.67
CA ALA A 3 44.78 -0.40 -19.70
C ALA A 3 43.46 0.22 -20.18
N ALA A 4 42.41 -0.59 -20.26
CA ALA A 4 41.07 -0.12 -20.56
C ALA A 4 40.41 0.37 -19.27
N SER A 5 40.23 1.68 -19.15
CA SER A 5 39.39 2.30 -18.12
C SER A 5 37.94 1.89 -18.32
N LEU A 6 37.39 1.17 -17.34
CA LEU A 6 35.97 0.87 -17.23
C LEU A 6 35.23 2.15 -16.81
N TRP A 7 34.73 2.89 -17.79
CA TRP A 7 33.71 3.90 -17.54
C TRP A 7 32.40 3.18 -17.22
N PHE A 8 31.90 3.34 -16.00
CA PHE A 8 30.51 3.04 -15.68
C PHE A 8 29.63 4.00 -16.50
N ILE A 9 29.22 3.55 -17.69
CA ILE A 9 28.15 4.21 -18.43
C ILE A 9 26.88 3.91 -17.62
N SER A 10 26.43 4.86 -16.80
CA SER A 10 25.08 4.82 -16.24
C SER A 10 24.12 4.91 -17.43
N LEU A 11 23.63 3.78 -17.90
CA LEU A 11 22.58 3.75 -18.91
C LEU A 11 21.36 4.48 -18.32
N PRO A 12 20.76 5.44 -19.04
CA PRO A 12 19.49 6.01 -18.61
C PRO A 12 18.44 4.90 -18.50
N PRO A 13 17.57 4.91 -17.47
CA PRO A 13 16.57 3.87 -17.30
C PRO A 13 15.67 3.82 -18.55
N PRO A 14 15.26 2.61 -18.98
CA PRO A 14 14.39 2.44 -20.15
C PRO A 14 13.14 3.34 -20.07
N PRO A 15 12.69 3.92 -21.19
CA PRO A 15 11.44 4.67 -21.22
C PRO A 15 10.27 3.72 -20.89
N GLY A 16 9.74 3.82 -19.67
CA GLY A 16 8.68 2.94 -19.18
C GLY A 16 8.69 2.70 -17.67
N PHE A 17 9.77 3.03 -16.95
CA PHE A 17 9.77 2.99 -15.49
C PHE A 17 8.98 4.19 -14.94
N GLN A 18 7.69 3.99 -14.71
CA GLN A 18 6.89 4.94 -13.98
C GLN A 18 7.43 4.98 -12.54
N CYS A 19 8.10 6.08 -12.16
CA CYS A 19 8.59 6.22 -10.79
C CYS A 19 7.40 6.18 -9.83
N LEU A 20 7.46 5.29 -8.84
CA LEU A 20 6.46 5.23 -7.78
C LEU A 20 6.45 6.57 -7.05
N ARG A 21 5.33 7.29 -7.11
CA ARG A 21 5.12 8.53 -6.34
C ARG A 21 4.19 8.25 -5.18
N ILE A 22 4.78 8.05 -4.01
CA ILE A 22 4.05 7.95 -2.75
C ILE A 22 3.70 9.36 -2.28
N VAL A 23 2.45 9.53 -1.92
CA VAL A 23 1.91 10.77 -1.40
C VAL A 23 2.00 10.73 0.11
N THR A 24 2.88 11.56 0.66
CA THR A 24 3.09 11.67 2.11
C THR A 24 1.92 12.34 2.82
N PRO A 25 1.75 12.12 4.15
CA PRO A 25 0.74 12.78 4.98
C PRO A 25 0.62 14.29 4.77
N GLY A 26 1.75 15.01 4.74
CA GLY A 26 1.75 16.45 4.50
C GLY A 26 1.17 16.86 3.13
N LYS A 27 1.24 16.00 2.12
CA LYS A 27 0.74 16.28 0.76
C LYS A 27 -0.74 15.95 0.56
N TRP A 28 -1.32 15.08 1.37
CA TRP A 28 -2.75 14.78 1.32
C TRP A 28 -3.58 15.45 2.41
N GLY A 29 -2.94 16.20 3.32
CA GLY A 29 -3.63 16.91 4.41
C GLY A 29 -3.76 16.10 5.69
N GLY A 30 -2.88 15.11 5.89
CA GLY A 30 -2.86 14.25 7.06
C GLY A 30 -2.46 14.96 8.33
N ARG A 31 -3.05 14.52 9.44
CA ARG A 31 -2.75 14.97 10.80
C ARG A 31 -1.71 14.04 11.44
N PRO A 32 -0.95 14.51 12.44
CA PRO A 32 -0.02 13.69 13.19
C PRO A 32 -0.71 12.45 13.80
N ALA A 33 0.00 11.33 13.82
CA ALA A 33 -0.42 10.14 14.55
C ALA A 33 -0.23 10.32 16.05
N ASN A 34 -1.10 9.72 16.86
CA ASN A 34 -0.97 9.68 18.32
C ASN A 34 -0.23 8.42 18.82
N CYS A 35 0.37 7.66 17.91
CA CYS A 35 1.06 6.41 18.20
C CYS A 35 2.16 6.14 17.16
N SER A 36 3.16 5.39 17.57
CA SER A 36 4.15 4.79 16.69
C SER A 36 4.64 3.50 17.36
N SER A 37 4.11 2.37 16.89
CA SER A 37 4.65 1.05 17.20
C SER A 37 5.27 0.50 15.92
N PRO A 38 6.49 -0.04 15.96
CA PRO A 38 7.13 -0.57 14.78
C PRO A 38 6.52 -1.90 14.34
N LEU A 39 6.65 -2.25 13.06
CA LEU A 39 6.50 -3.64 12.62
C LEU A 39 7.56 -4.52 13.30
N LYS A 40 7.23 -5.79 13.53
CA LYS A 40 8.15 -6.78 14.14
C LYS A 40 9.40 -7.01 13.31
N ALA A 41 9.29 -6.91 11.99
CA ALA A 41 10.40 -7.08 11.06
C ALA A 41 10.57 -5.81 10.23
N VAL A 42 11.84 -5.45 9.98
CA VAL A 42 12.19 -4.36 9.05
C VAL A 42 11.72 -4.68 7.64
N GLN A 43 11.87 -5.95 7.24
CA GLN A 43 11.37 -6.52 6.01
C GLN A 43 10.20 -7.45 6.34
N THR A 44 8.97 -7.07 5.99
CA THR A 44 7.79 -7.91 6.23
C THR A 44 7.71 -9.08 5.24
N GLY A 45 7.17 -10.22 5.66
CA GLY A 45 6.85 -11.34 4.78
C GLY A 45 5.40 -11.38 4.31
N TYR A 46 4.57 -10.39 4.65
CA TYR A 46 3.11 -10.47 4.45
C TYR A 46 2.52 -9.17 3.92
N VAL A 47 1.57 -9.30 2.99
CA VAL A 47 0.74 -8.21 2.51
C VAL A 47 -0.71 -8.61 2.62
N VAL A 48 -1.53 -7.76 3.24
CA VAL A 48 -2.98 -7.91 3.27
C VAL A 48 -3.60 -6.83 2.40
N VAL A 49 -4.35 -7.24 1.38
CA VAL A 49 -5.08 -6.32 0.48
C VAL A 49 -6.51 -6.13 0.98
N LEU A 50 -6.90 -4.87 1.13
CA LEU A 50 -8.21 -4.44 1.65
C LEU A 50 -8.93 -3.52 0.65
N HIS A 51 -10.15 -3.16 1.00
CA HIS A 51 -10.84 -1.99 0.44
C HIS A 51 -11.34 -1.09 1.56
N THR A 52 -11.60 0.19 1.28
CA THR A 52 -12.20 1.09 2.29
C THR A 52 -13.73 0.97 2.33
N ALA A 53 -14.34 0.33 1.33
CA ALA A 53 -15.79 0.12 1.18
C ALA A 53 -16.65 1.41 1.12
N GLY A 54 -16.01 2.58 1.03
CA GLY A 54 -16.64 3.89 0.90
C GLY A 54 -16.67 4.39 -0.55
N SER A 55 -16.72 5.71 -0.72
CA SER A 55 -16.61 6.37 -2.01
C SER A 55 -15.22 6.19 -2.62
N SER A 56 -15.15 5.92 -3.92
CA SER A 56 -13.87 5.98 -4.65
C SER A 56 -13.47 7.42 -4.94
N CYS A 57 -12.27 7.59 -5.51
CA CYS A 57 -11.72 8.89 -5.87
C CYS A 57 -10.90 8.74 -7.15
N LYS A 58 -11.08 9.66 -8.10
CA LYS A 58 -10.49 9.60 -9.45
C LYS A 58 -9.51 10.71 -9.72
N THR A 59 -9.62 11.82 -8.98
CA THR A 59 -8.69 12.94 -9.06
C THR A 59 -7.83 13.04 -7.82
N ARG A 60 -6.71 13.75 -7.95
CA ARG A 60 -5.79 14.01 -6.84
C ARG A 60 -6.48 14.69 -5.65
N THR A 61 -7.34 15.67 -5.94
CA THR A 61 -8.08 16.42 -4.93
C THR A 61 -9.10 15.54 -4.22
N GLU A 62 -9.87 14.74 -4.98
CA GLU A 62 -10.82 13.79 -4.40
C GLU A 62 -10.12 12.76 -3.51
N CYS A 63 -8.98 12.21 -3.95
CA CYS A 63 -8.28 11.20 -3.17
C CYS A 63 -7.63 11.79 -1.91
N ASN A 64 -7.09 13.01 -1.99
CA ASN A 64 -6.68 13.74 -0.79
C ASN A 64 -7.85 13.90 0.19
N GLN A 65 -9.03 14.28 -0.30
CA GLN A 65 -10.23 14.41 0.53
C GLN A 65 -10.68 13.06 1.12
N GLN A 66 -10.60 11.96 0.36
CA GLN A 66 -10.92 10.64 0.90
C GLN A 66 -9.92 10.23 1.99
N MET A 67 -8.63 10.50 1.80
CA MET A 67 -7.62 10.22 2.83
C MET A 67 -7.90 10.96 4.14
N THR A 68 -8.22 12.25 4.08
CA THR A 68 -8.55 13.03 5.28
C THR A 68 -9.84 12.55 5.93
N ASN A 69 -10.87 12.20 5.14
CA ASN A 69 -12.12 11.65 5.64
C ASN A 69 -11.90 10.30 6.36
N ILE A 70 -11.10 9.40 5.76
CA ILE A 70 -10.79 8.09 6.34
C ILE A 70 -9.98 8.26 7.62
N GLN A 71 -8.95 9.13 7.64
CA GLN A 71 -8.18 9.41 8.85
C GLN A 71 -9.08 9.99 9.95
N HIS A 72 -9.95 10.94 9.61
CA HIS A 72 -10.91 11.52 10.56
C HIS A 72 -11.86 10.46 11.14
N TYR A 73 -12.43 9.61 10.29
CA TYR A 73 -13.29 8.52 10.75
C TYR A 73 -12.54 7.58 11.71
N HIS A 74 -11.33 7.16 11.36
CA HIS A 74 -10.53 6.29 12.22
C HIS A 74 -10.16 6.94 13.56
N MET A 75 -9.71 8.20 13.56
CA MET A 75 -9.24 8.84 14.78
C MET A 75 -10.38 9.38 15.65
N ASN A 76 -11.34 10.09 15.05
CA ASN A 76 -12.37 10.80 15.79
C ASN A 76 -13.61 9.93 16.07
N ILE A 77 -13.95 9.00 15.17
CA ILE A 77 -15.16 8.17 15.33
C ILE A 77 -14.82 6.81 15.94
N LYS A 78 -13.73 6.16 15.50
CA LYS A 78 -13.29 4.87 16.06
C LYS A 78 -12.34 4.97 17.25
N GLY A 79 -11.82 6.17 17.54
CA GLY A 79 -10.88 6.39 18.64
C GLY A 79 -9.48 5.80 18.39
N TRP A 80 -9.12 5.51 17.14
CA TRP A 80 -7.81 4.96 16.80
C TRP A 80 -6.75 6.06 16.79
N CYS A 81 -5.48 5.67 16.99
CA CYS A 81 -4.40 6.65 17.05
C CYS A 81 -3.97 7.20 15.67
N ASN A 82 -4.35 6.54 14.57
CA ASN A 82 -4.10 6.98 13.19
C ASN A 82 -5.02 6.19 12.22
N ILE A 83 -4.97 6.52 10.92
CA ILE A 83 -5.51 5.71 9.83
C ILE A 83 -5.04 4.25 9.91
N ALA A 84 -5.89 3.27 9.65
CA ALA A 84 -5.56 1.86 9.90
C ALA A 84 -4.56 1.23 8.93
N TYR A 85 -4.47 1.73 7.71
CA TYR A 85 -3.71 1.08 6.63
C TYR A 85 -2.30 1.67 6.52
N ASN A 86 -1.34 0.85 6.10
CA ASN A 86 0.01 1.31 5.77
C ASN A 86 -0.02 2.18 4.52
N PHE A 87 -0.73 1.71 3.48
CA PHE A 87 -0.91 2.42 2.22
C PHE A 87 -2.34 2.35 1.71
N LEU A 88 -2.75 3.36 0.96
CA LEU A 88 -4.02 3.41 0.26
C LEU A 88 -3.81 3.75 -1.21
N ILE A 89 -4.66 3.24 -2.10
CA ILE A 89 -4.53 3.43 -3.54
C ILE A 89 -5.84 3.97 -4.11
N GLY A 90 -5.76 5.13 -4.77
CA GLY A 90 -6.89 5.77 -5.46
C GLY A 90 -7.02 5.32 -6.91
N GLU A 91 -8.20 5.55 -7.51
CA GLU A 91 -8.39 5.37 -8.96
C GLU A 91 -7.64 6.43 -9.78
N ASP A 92 -7.06 7.44 -9.13
CA ASP A 92 -6.12 8.40 -9.72
C ASP A 92 -4.71 7.83 -9.94
N GLY A 93 -4.50 6.54 -9.65
CA GLY A 93 -3.27 5.78 -9.88
C GLY A 93 -2.13 6.10 -8.92
N LYS A 94 -2.40 6.78 -7.80
CA LYS A 94 -1.38 7.14 -6.81
C LYS A 94 -1.48 6.29 -5.56
N VAL A 95 -0.33 6.10 -4.93
CA VAL A 95 -0.22 5.50 -3.60
C VAL A 95 -0.17 6.61 -2.56
N TYR A 96 -0.97 6.47 -1.52
CA TYR A 96 -1.08 7.39 -0.40
C TYR A 96 -0.54 6.72 0.84
N GLU A 97 0.43 7.36 1.48
CA GLU A 97 1.02 6.90 2.73
C GLU A 97 0.04 7.13 3.88
N GLY A 98 -0.34 6.05 4.55
CA GLY A 98 -1.05 6.08 5.82
C GLY A 98 -0.07 5.97 6.99
N ARG A 99 0.16 4.75 7.46
CA ARG A 99 1.16 4.45 8.50
C ARG A 99 2.58 4.23 7.96
N GLY A 100 2.73 4.10 6.65
CA GLY A 100 4.02 3.94 5.98
C GLY A 100 4.62 2.55 6.18
N TRP A 101 5.92 2.44 5.91
CA TRP A 101 6.64 1.17 5.82
C TRP A 101 6.96 0.51 7.15
N HIS A 102 7.18 1.30 8.20
CA HIS A 102 7.80 0.80 9.43
C HIS A 102 6.87 0.70 10.63
N ASN A 103 5.63 1.20 10.52
CA ASN A 103 4.69 1.19 11.65
C ASN A 103 3.64 0.09 11.47
N GLU A 104 3.26 -0.53 12.59
CA GLU A 104 2.18 -1.51 12.60
C GLU A 104 0.84 -0.89 12.19
N GLY A 105 0.04 -1.69 11.50
CA GLY A 105 -1.32 -1.39 11.08
C GLY A 105 -2.35 -1.34 12.22
N ALA A 106 -3.59 -1.03 11.85
CA ALA A 106 -4.79 -1.38 12.62
C ALA A 106 -5.87 -1.97 11.70
N HIS A 107 -5.43 -2.63 10.62
CA HIS A 107 -6.26 -3.06 9.50
C HIS A 107 -6.76 -4.51 9.64
N THR A 108 -5.98 -5.41 10.24
CA THR A 108 -6.26 -6.85 10.31
C THR A 108 -5.70 -7.42 11.60
N TYR A 109 -6.59 -7.82 12.51
CA TYR A 109 -6.22 -8.42 13.78
C TYR A 109 -5.35 -9.67 13.57
N GLY A 110 -4.26 -9.79 14.33
CA GLY A 110 -3.27 -10.88 14.18
C GLY A 110 -2.23 -10.68 13.08
N TYR A 111 -2.39 -9.67 12.21
CA TYR A 111 -1.48 -9.38 11.10
C TYR A 111 -0.90 -7.95 11.12
N ASN A 112 -1.42 -7.06 11.97
CA ASN A 112 -1.04 -5.64 12.00
C ASN A 112 0.46 -5.37 12.17
N ASP A 113 1.14 -6.20 12.97
CA ASP A 113 2.55 -6.03 13.35
C ASP A 113 3.51 -6.85 12.47
N ILE A 114 2.98 -7.70 11.59
CA ILE A 114 3.76 -8.59 10.71
C ILE A 114 3.52 -8.34 9.22
N SER A 115 2.55 -7.50 8.85
CA SER A 115 2.15 -7.29 7.45
C SER A 115 1.99 -5.82 7.08
N LEU A 116 2.11 -5.54 5.78
CA LEU A 116 1.66 -4.27 5.21
C LEU A 116 0.20 -4.38 4.81
N GLY A 117 -0.66 -3.54 5.40
CA GLY A 117 -2.04 -3.37 4.99
C GLY A 117 -2.17 -2.35 3.86
N ILE A 118 -2.61 -2.80 2.68
CA ILE A 118 -2.78 -1.95 1.50
C ILE A 118 -4.26 -1.94 1.09
N ALA A 119 -4.90 -0.78 1.15
CA ALA A 119 -6.33 -0.65 0.85
C ALA A 119 -6.60 0.09 -0.46
N PHE A 120 -7.47 -0.45 -1.30
CA PHE A 120 -8.08 0.33 -2.38
C PHE A 120 -9.12 1.30 -1.82
N ILE A 121 -9.03 2.58 -2.21
CA ILE A 121 -10.04 3.59 -1.87
C ILE A 121 -11.29 3.31 -2.71
N GLY A 122 -12.37 2.95 -2.05
CA GLY A 122 -13.63 2.55 -2.68
C GLY A 122 -13.85 1.04 -2.63
N ARG A 123 -14.49 0.50 -3.66
CA ARG A 123 -14.86 -0.93 -3.77
C ARG A 123 -14.31 -1.64 -5.01
N SER A 124 -14.04 -0.89 -6.07
CA SER A 124 -13.76 -1.43 -7.40
C SER A 124 -12.58 -0.69 -8.04
N PRO A 125 -11.33 -1.12 -7.81
CA PRO A 125 -10.15 -0.47 -8.39
C PRO A 125 -10.17 -0.51 -9.92
N ASN A 126 -9.78 0.60 -10.54
CA ASN A 126 -9.56 0.68 -11.99
C ASN A 126 -8.14 0.18 -12.37
N ALA A 127 -7.83 0.19 -13.67
CA ALA A 127 -6.54 -0.27 -14.18
C ALA A 127 -5.34 0.51 -13.58
N ALA A 128 -5.50 1.82 -13.35
CA ALA A 128 -4.44 2.65 -12.77
C ALA A 128 -4.15 2.27 -11.31
N ALA A 129 -5.18 2.01 -10.50
CA ALA A 129 -5.03 1.53 -9.14
C ALA A 129 -4.31 0.17 -9.08
N TRP A 130 -4.66 -0.76 -9.99
CA TRP A 130 -3.97 -2.04 -10.08
C TRP A 130 -2.49 -1.91 -10.47
N ALA A 131 -2.19 -1.03 -11.43
CA ALA A 131 -0.81 -0.74 -11.82
C ALA A 131 0.00 -0.15 -10.64
N ALA A 132 -0.62 0.75 -9.86
CA ALA A 132 -0.01 1.33 -8.67
C ALA A 132 0.28 0.27 -7.59
N LEU A 133 -0.62 -0.70 -7.36
CA LEU A 133 -0.38 -1.79 -6.42
C LEU A 133 0.82 -2.64 -6.85
N LYS A 134 0.89 -3.04 -8.13
CA LYS A 134 2.02 -3.83 -8.65
C LYS A 134 3.35 -3.09 -8.48
N LEU A 135 3.36 -1.81 -8.83
CA LEU A 135 4.55 -0.96 -8.72
C LEU A 135 4.97 -0.77 -7.25
N LEU A 136 4.02 -0.62 -6.34
CA LEU A 136 4.28 -0.52 -4.91
C LEU A 136 4.91 -1.80 -4.35
N LEU A 137 4.40 -2.97 -4.73
CA LEU A 137 4.95 -4.25 -4.29
C LEU A 137 6.35 -4.49 -4.84
N HIS A 138 6.58 -4.19 -6.12
CA HIS A 138 7.91 -4.28 -6.73
C HIS A 138 8.90 -3.37 -6.00
N PHE A 139 8.55 -2.10 -5.80
CA PHE A 139 9.38 -1.15 -5.06
C PHE A 139 9.65 -1.63 -3.62
N ALA A 140 8.64 -2.17 -2.93
CA ALA A 140 8.80 -2.66 -1.57
C ALA A 140 9.82 -3.80 -1.47
N VAL A 141 9.87 -4.69 -2.48
CA VAL A 141 10.87 -5.76 -2.54
C VAL A 141 12.26 -5.22 -2.83
N GLU A 142 12.41 -4.36 -3.85
CA GLU A 142 13.69 -3.78 -4.25
C GLU A 142 14.35 -2.96 -3.12
N ASP A 143 13.56 -2.17 -2.39
CA ASP A 143 14.05 -1.32 -1.29
C ASP A 143 14.15 -2.08 0.05
N GLY A 144 13.82 -3.39 0.09
CA GLY A 144 13.97 -4.23 1.28
C GLY A 144 12.90 -4.04 2.36
N TYR A 145 11.77 -3.38 2.06
CA TYR A 145 10.62 -3.29 2.96
C TYR A 145 9.79 -4.57 2.99
N LEU A 146 9.82 -5.34 1.89
CA LEU A 146 9.06 -6.57 1.69
C LEU A 146 10.00 -7.70 1.29
N SER A 147 9.77 -8.90 1.82
CA SER A 147 10.52 -10.09 1.44
C SER A 147 10.27 -10.45 -0.01
N SER A 148 11.27 -10.94 -0.73
CA SER A 148 11.09 -11.40 -2.11
C SER A 148 10.18 -12.63 -2.21
N ASP A 149 9.98 -13.36 -1.12
CA ASP A 149 9.10 -14.55 -1.01
C ASP A 149 7.82 -14.26 -0.19
N TYR A 150 7.41 -12.99 -0.10
CA TYR A 150 6.23 -12.58 0.67
C TYR A 150 4.96 -13.35 0.31
N LEU A 151 4.00 -13.33 1.24
CA LEU A 151 2.67 -13.89 1.07
C LEU A 151 1.64 -12.78 0.88
N LEU A 152 0.94 -12.82 -0.25
CA LEU A 152 -0.14 -11.91 -0.61
C LEU A 152 -1.48 -12.53 -0.25
N MET A 153 -2.30 -11.82 0.53
CA MET A 153 -3.59 -12.31 1.02
C MET A 153 -4.68 -11.27 0.81
N ALA A 154 -5.90 -11.71 0.55
CA ALA A 154 -7.06 -10.83 0.62
C ALA A 154 -7.54 -10.76 2.09
N HIS A 155 -8.03 -9.61 2.54
CA HIS A 155 -8.46 -9.45 3.93
C HIS A 155 -9.46 -10.53 4.41
N GLY A 156 -10.41 -10.92 3.57
CA GLY A 156 -11.41 -11.96 3.87
C GLY A 156 -10.85 -13.39 3.90
N ASP A 157 -9.59 -13.61 3.51
CA ASP A 157 -8.93 -14.90 3.68
C ASP A 157 -8.43 -15.11 5.12
N VAL A 158 -8.15 -14.00 5.83
CA VAL A 158 -7.51 -14.00 7.15
C VAL A 158 -8.36 -13.36 8.25
N SER A 159 -9.56 -12.89 7.89
CA SER A 159 -10.50 -12.22 8.80
C SER A 159 -11.94 -12.47 8.36
N ASN A 160 -12.88 -12.48 9.29
CA ASN A 160 -14.30 -12.66 9.00
C ASN A 160 -14.91 -11.36 8.44
N THR A 161 -14.63 -11.05 7.18
CA THR A 161 -15.06 -9.83 6.50
C THR A 161 -15.24 -10.04 5.01
N ILE A 162 -16.08 -9.19 4.39
CA ILE A 162 -16.28 -9.19 2.93
C ILE A 162 -15.10 -8.52 2.21
N SER A 163 -14.33 -7.67 2.90
CA SER A 163 -13.16 -6.98 2.31
C SER A 163 -12.15 -7.97 1.74
N PRO A 164 -11.47 -7.70 0.62
CA PRO A 164 -11.57 -6.54 -0.28
C PRO A 164 -12.72 -6.65 -1.30
N GLY A 165 -13.67 -7.57 -1.10
CA GLY A 165 -14.74 -7.88 -2.03
C GLY A 165 -14.34 -8.96 -3.03
N GLN A 166 -15.33 -9.74 -3.48
CA GLN A 166 -15.09 -10.87 -4.37
C GLN A 166 -14.38 -10.49 -5.69
N PRO A 167 -14.68 -9.36 -6.36
CA PRO A 167 -13.97 -8.99 -7.59
C PRO A 167 -12.46 -8.79 -7.39
N ILE A 168 -12.06 -8.10 -6.31
CA ILE A 168 -10.64 -7.87 -5.99
C ILE A 168 -9.97 -9.20 -5.63
N ARG A 169 -10.62 -10.00 -4.78
CA ARG A 169 -10.13 -11.32 -4.38
C ARG A 169 -9.90 -12.26 -5.58
N ASN A 170 -10.82 -12.28 -6.54
CA ASN A 170 -10.70 -13.09 -7.75
C ASN A 170 -9.46 -12.72 -8.59
N VAL A 171 -9.12 -11.43 -8.66
CA VAL A 171 -7.91 -10.97 -9.35
C VAL A 171 -6.65 -11.35 -8.56
N LEU A 172 -6.64 -11.15 -7.25
CA LEU A 172 -5.48 -11.49 -6.42
C LEU A 172 -5.13 -12.99 -6.50
N LYS A 173 -6.14 -13.86 -6.61
CA LYS A 173 -5.97 -15.31 -6.80
C LYS A 173 -5.14 -15.70 -8.02
N THR A 174 -5.01 -14.83 -9.01
CA THR A 174 -4.21 -15.10 -10.22
C THR A 174 -2.79 -14.56 -10.12
N TRP A 175 -2.44 -13.84 -9.05
CA TRP A 175 -1.13 -13.20 -8.90
C TRP A 175 -0.11 -14.17 -8.30
N PRO A 176 1.18 -14.00 -8.63
CA PRO A 176 2.24 -14.67 -7.88
C PRO A 176 2.19 -14.22 -6.41
N HIS A 177 2.76 -15.03 -5.51
CA HIS A 177 2.74 -14.81 -4.05
C HIS A 177 1.37 -14.93 -3.38
N TYR A 178 0.27 -15.05 -4.13
CA TYR A 178 -1.04 -15.20 -3.53
C TYR A 178 -1.13 -16.53 -2.77
N LYS A 179 -1.58 -16.46 -1.52
CA LYS A 179 -1.83 -17.62 -0.67
C LYS A 179 -3.25 -17.50 -0.13
N HIS A 180 -4.16 -18.36 -0.61
CA HIS A 180 -5.33 -18.95 0.08
C HIS A 180 -6.36 -19.61 -0.86
#